data_AF-A0A9P8H824-F1
#
_entry.id   AF-A0A9P8H824-F1
#
_cell.length_a   1.000
_cell.length_b   1.000
_cell.length_c   1.000
_cell.angle_alpha   90.00
_cell.angle_beta   90.00
_cell.angle_gamma   90.00
#
_symmetry.space_group_name_H-M   'P 1'
#
loop_
_entity.id
_entity.type
_entity.pdbx_description
1 polymer ?
#
loop_
_entity_poly.entity_id
_entity_poly.type
_entity_poly.pdbx_seq_one_letter_code
_entity_poly.pdbx_strand_id
1 'polypeptide(L)'
;MLAAPVSLPTVFAGAAIIFLFALALYPSSLLRWFQRKRYQYEVTFSLYMLTPTEKFIFNSILFLFLSMVTIAVALYLPRHVSIIAHRAYYYLSGDLLKNGTASDVLGTTADILTPTTIAEVAGSA
;
A
#
# COMPACT_ATOMS: atom_id res chain seq x y z
N MET A 1 40.62 18.55 -27.07
CA MET A 1 40.15 17.56 -26.07
C MET A 1 38.63 17.62 -26.09
N LEU A 2 38.01 16.91 -27.04
CA LEU A 2 36.60 17.10 -27.42
C LEU A 2 35.75 16.06 -26.67
N ALA A 3 34.97 16.50 -25.68
CA ALA A 3 33.98 15.64 -25.04
C ALA A 3 32.88 15.31 -26.06
N ALA A 4 32.79 14.05 -26.49
CA ALA A 4 31.73 13.60 -27.38
C ALA A 4 30.36 13.81 -26.71
N PRO A 5 29.32 14.25 -27.44
CA PRO A 5 27.98 14.42 -26.87
C PRO A 5 27.45 13.07 -26.40
N VAL A 6 27.16 12.96 -25.11
CA VAL A 6 26.65 11.73 -24.49
C VAL A 6 25.26 11.46 -25.07
N SER A 7 25.18 10.52 -26.01
CA SER A 7 23.91 10.19 -26.65
C SER A 7 22.97 9.54 -25.65
N LEU A 8 21.69 9.91 -25.68
CA LEU A 8 20.61 9.37 -24.87
C LEU A 8 20.66 7.82 -24.71
N PRO A 9 20.90 7.00 -25.77
CA PRO A 9 21.00 5.55 -25.63
C PRO A 9 22.20 5.09 -24.77
N THR A 10 23.30 5.84 -24.72
CA THR A 10 24.47 5.51 -23.89
C THR A 10 24.15 5.63 -22.39
N VAL A 11 23.31 6.60 -22.02
CA VAL A 11 22.88 6.78 -20.62
C VAL A 11 21.95 5.64 -20.17
N PHE A 12 21.01 5.23 -21.03
CA PHE A 12 20.14 4.08 -20.74
C PHE A 12 20.90 2.78 -20.63
N ALA A 13 21.90 2.55 -21.48
CA ALA A 13 22.77 1.39 -21.39
C ALA A 13 23.56 1.37 -20.06
N GLY A 14 24.13 2.51 -19.66
CA GLY A 14 24.81 2.64 -18.36
C GLY A 14 23.89 2.39 -17.18
N ALA A 15 22.69 2.99 -17.18
CA ALA A 15 21.69 2.78 -16.14
C ALA A 15 21.21 1.32 -16.05
N ALA A 16 21.03 0.65 -17.19
CA ALA A 16 20.66 -0.76 -17.25
C ALA A 16 21.76 -1.68 -16.67
N ILE A 17 23.04 -1.37 -16.92
CA ILE A 17 24.18 -2.11 -16.36
C ILE A 17 24.25 -1.91 -14.84
N ILE A 18 24.07 -0.69 -14.35
CA ILE A 18 24.03 -0.39 -12.91
C ILE A 18 22.85 -1.11 -12.26
N PHE A 19 21.68 -1.11 -12.90
CA PHE A 19 20.49 -1.82 -12.43
C PHE A 19 20.70 -3.34 -12.39
N LEU A 20 21.30 -3.92 -13.43
CA LEU A 20 21.66 -5.34 -13.45
C LEU A 20 22.71 -5.70 -12.40
N PHE A 21 23.71 -4.85 -12.20
CA PHE A 21 24.74 -5.08 -11.18
C PHE A 21 24.16 -4.98 -9.76
N ALA A 22 23.31 -3.98 -9.51
CA ALA A 22 22.56 -3.86 -8.25
C ALA A 22 21.63 -5.06 -8.03
N LEU A 23 20.93 -5.51 -9.07
CA LEU A 23 20.10 -6.71 -9.02
C LEU A 23 20.92 -7.99 -8.81
N ALA A 24 22.15 -8.06 -9.34
CA ALA A 24 23.06 -9.19 -9.15
C ALA A 24 23.70 -9.23 -7.75
N LEU A 25 23.85 -8.08 -7.06
CA LEU A 25 24.33 -8.02 -5.68
C LEU A 25 23.22 -8.29 -4.64
N TYR A 26 21.97 -7.93 -4.96
CA TYR A 26 20.80 -8.16 -4.10
C TYR A 26 20.55 -9.63 -3.67
N PRO A 27 20.73 -10.68 -4.51
CA PRO A 27 20.47 -12.05 -4.10
C PRO A 27 21.40 -12.51 -2.99
N SER A 28 22.64 -12.00 -2.89
CA SER A 28 23.61 -12.49 -1.89
C SER A 28 23.18 -12.18 -0.44
N SER A 29 22.60 -11.00 -0.21
CA SER A 29 22.08 -10.58 1.09
C SER A 29 20.80 -11.31 1.46
N LEU A 30 19.91 -11.50 0.49
CA LEU A 30 18.68 -12.27 0.67
C LEU A 30 18.95 -13.75 0.89
N LEU A 31 19.93 -14.33 0.20
CA LEU A 31 20.33 -15.73 0.38
C LEU A 31 20.90 -15.96 1.78
N ARG A 32 21.71 -15.04 2.31
CA ARG A 32 22.21 -15.10 3.70
C ARG A 32 21.07 -14.99 4.72
N TRP A 33 20.07 -14.15 4.45
CA TRP A 33 18.88 -14.04 5.29
C TRP A 33 18.02 -15.32 5.22
N PHE A 34 17.84 -15.89 4.02
CA PHE A 34 17.11 -17.14 3.80
C PHE A 34 17.81 -18.34 4.44
N GLN A 35 19.15 -18.39 4.38
CA GLN A 35 19.94 -19.39 5.09
C GLN A 35 19.73 -19.29 6.59
N ARG A 36 19.73 -18.09 7.17
CA ARG A 36 19.45 -17.90 8.61
C ARG A 36 18.05 -18.36 8.99
N LYS A 37 17.05 -18.12 8.14
CA LYS A 37 15.69 -18.65 8.33
C LYS A 37 15.64 -20.18 8.25
N ARG A 38 16.40 -20.80 7.32
CA ARG A 38 16.52 -22.26 7.18
C ARG A 38 17.05 -22.94 8.45
N TYR A 39 18.02 -22.35 9.14
CA TYR A 39 18.55 -22.89 10.41
C TYR A 39 17.51 -22.85 11.54
N GLN A 40 16.69 -21.79 11.59
CA GLN A 40 15.67 -21.66 12.62
C GLN A 40 14.48 -22.61 12.38
N TYR A 41 14.22 -22.96 11.12
CA TYR A 41 13.31 -24.06 10.76
C TYR A 41 13.79 -25.44 11.23
N GLU A 42 15.09 -25.67 11.38
CA GLU A 42 15.63 -26.92 11.93
C GLU A 42 15.47 -26.98 13.46
N VAL A 43 15.62 -25.85 14.16
CA VAL A 43 15.69 -25.82 15.64
C VAL A 43 14.34 -25.66 16.35
N THR A 44 13.35 -25.00 15.74
CA THR A 44 12.09 -24.62 16.44
C THR A 44 10.82 -25.23 15.85
N PHE A 45 10.93 -25.88 14.69
CA PHE A 45 9.76 -26.45 14.00
C PHE A 45 9.68 -27.95 14.30
N SER A 46 8.55 -28.44 14.81
CA SER A 46 8.41 -29.86 15.16
C SER A 46 8.56 -30.81 13.95
N LEU A 47 8.41 -30.29 12.72
CA LEU A 47 8.67 -31.05 11.48
C LEU A 47 10.15 -31.43 11.24
N TYR A 48 11.12 -30.95 12.03
CA TYR A 48 12.52 -31.42 11.88
C TYR A 48 12.71 -32.87 12.34
N MET A 49 11.80 -33.38 13.17
CA MET A 49 11.88 -34.75 13.70
C MET A 49 11.33 -35.80 12.73
N LEU A 50 10.66 -35.40 11.65
CA LEU A 50 10.23 -36.33 10.60
C LEU A 50 11.37 -36.53 9.59
N THR A 51 11.52 -37.78 9.15
CA THR A 51 12.50 -38.25 8.17
C THR A 51 12.62 -37.27 6.98
N PRO A 52 13.82 -36.98 6.44
CA PRO A 52 14.03 -35.94 5.43
C PRO A 52 13.18 -36.08 4.16
N THR A 53 12.73 -37.30 3.85
CA THR A 53 11.76 -37.61 2.78
C THR A 53 10.36 -37.08 3.06
N GLU A 54 9.93 -37.07 4.31
CA GLU A 54 8.59 -36.66 4.73
C GLU A 54 8.44 -35.12 4.77
N LYS A 55 9.52 -34.41 5.12
CA LYS A 55 9.59 -32.94 5.04
C LYS A 55 9.32 -32.41 3.61
N PHE A 56 9.75 -33.15 2.59
CA PHE A 56 9.52 -32.79 1.18
C PHE A 56 8.04 -32.87 0.81
N ILE A 57 7.36 -33.93 1.26
CA ILE A 57 5.94 -34.18 0.99
C ILE A 57 5.07 -33.13 1.72
N PHE A 58 5.41 -32.78 2.96
CA PHE A 58 4.66 -31.75 3.68
C PHE A 58 4.84 -30.36 3.05
N ASN A 59 6.06 -30.02 2.63
CA ASN A 59 6.34 -28.75 1.97
C ASN A 59 5.68 -28.65 0.59
N SER A 60 5.53 -29.77 -0.14
CA SER A 60 4.82 -29.77 -1.42
C SER A 60 3.31 -29.61 -1.24
N ILE A 61 2.71 -30.24 -0.23
CA ILE A 61 1.30 -30.03 0.14
C ILE A 61 1.06 -28.58 0.58
N LEU A 62 1.94 -28.02 1.40
CA LEU A 62 1.85 -26.63 1.84
C LEU A 62 2.01 -25.68 0.66
N PHE A 63 2.94 -25.94 -0.26
CA PHE A 63 3.10 -25.15 -1.49
C PHE A 63 1.86 -25.24 -2.38
N LEU A 64 1.25 -26.42 -2.50
CA LEU A 64 0.02 -26.62 -3.26
C LEU A 64 -1.16 -25.88 -2.62
N PHE A 65 -1.30 -25.96 -1.30
CA PHE A 65 -2.33 -25.22 -0.57
C PHE A 65 -2.13 -23.71 -0.72
N LEU A 66 -0.90 -23.23 -0.54
CA LEU A 66 -0.57 -21.81 -0.68
C LEU A 66 -0.76 -21.33 -2.11
N SER A 67 -0.44 -22.14 -3.13
CA SER A 67 -0.67 -21.77 -4.53
C SER A 67 -2.17 -21.66 -4.82
N MET A 68 -2.98 -22.61 -4.32
CA MET A 68 -4.43 -22.55 -4.41
C MET A 68 -4.97 -21.26 -3.76
N VAL A 69 -4.52 -20.94 -2.54
CA VAL A 69 -4.92 -19.71 -1.84
C VAL A 69 -4.43 -18.47 -2.59
N THR A 70 -3.21 -18.48 -3.12
CA THR A 70 -2.64 -17.33 -3.85
C THR A 70 -3.46 -17.02 -5.09
N ILE A 71 -3.85 -18.05 -5.86
CA ILE A 71 -4.70 -17.88 -7.03
C ILE A 71 -6.09 -17.39 -6.61
N ALA A 72 -6.67 -17.95 -5.55
CA ALA A 72 -7.96 -17.49 -5.03
C ALA A 72 -7.91 -16.02 -4.59
N VAL A 73 -6.86 -15.60 -3.88
CA VAL A 73 -6.64 -14.22 -3.47
C VAL A 73 -6.44 -13.32 -4.69
N ALA A 74 -5.57 -13.70 -5.63
CA ALA A 74 -5.32 -12.89 -6.83
C ALA A 74 -6.58 -12.65 -7.66
N LEU A 75 -7.49 -13.64 -7.74
CA LEU A 75 -8.69 -13.56 -8.58
C LEU A 75 -9.91 -12.98 -7.85
N TYR A 76 -10.08 -13.30 -6.56
CA TYR A 76 -11.24 -12.90 -5.77
C TYR A 76 -11.01 -11.58 -5.05
N LEU A 77 -9.84 -11.39 -4.42
CA LEU A 77 -9.58 -10.22 -3.58
C LEU A 77 -9.81 -8.87 -4.28
N PRO A 78 -9.41 -8.64 -5.55
CA PRO A 78 -9.64 -7.34 -6.21
C PRO A 78 -11.12 -6.97 -6.29
N ARG A 79 -11.97 -7.97 -6.54
CA ARG A 79 -13.43 -7.80 -6.61
C ARG A 79 -14.03 -7.48 -5.24
N HIS A 80 -13.51 -8.10 -4.17
CA HIS A 80 -14.00 -7.85 -2.82
C HIS A 80 -13.53 -6.50 -2.27
N VAL A 81 -12.29 -6.11 -2.55
CA VAL A 81 -11.72 -4.83 -2.14
C VAL A 81 -12.44 -3.67 -2.82
N SER A 82 -12.80 -3.78 -4.10
CA SER A 82 -13.49 -2.69 -4.81
C SER A 82 -14.87 -2.37 -4.22
N ILE A 83 -15.64 -3.39 -3.82
CA ILE A 83 -16.96 -3.22 -3.19
C ILE A 83 -16.82 -2.51 -1.84
N ILE A 84 -15.86 -2.94 -1.03
CA ILE A 84 -15.60 -2.34 0.29
C ILE A 84 -15.08 -0.90 0.12
N ALA A 85 -14.21 -0.65 -0.86
CA ALA A 85 -13.67 0.68 -1.13
C ALA A 85 -14.75 1.70 -1.53
N HIS A 86 -15.72 1.32 -2.36
CA HIS A 86 -16.83 2.22 -2.72
C HIS A 86 -17.68 2.60 -1.50
N ARG A 87 -17.94 1.64 -0.61
CA ARG A 87 -18.67 1.91 0.64
C ARG A 87 -17.85 2.79 1.58
N ALA A 88 -16.57 2.49 1.75
CA ALA A 88 -15.65 3.29 2.56
C ALA A 88 -15.54 4.73 2.04
N TYR A 89 -15.46 4.91 0.71
CA TYR A 89 -15.44 6.22 0.09
C TYR A 89 -16.74 6.99 0.36
N TYR A 90 -17.90 6.34 0.25
CA TYR A 90 -19.19 6.97 0.56
C TYR A 90 -19.25 7.50 2.01
N TYR A 91 -18.79 6.71 2.98
CA TYR A 91 -18.77 7.15 4.38
C TYR A 91 -17.79 8.30 4.61
N LEU A 92 -16.61 8.27 3.98
CA LEU A 92 -15.62 9.33 4.11
C LEU A 92 -16.10 10.64 3.48
N SER A 93 -16.65 10.59 2.25
CA SER A 93 -17.16 11.77 1.56
C SER A 93 -18.45 12.31 2.18
N GLY A 94 -19.32 11.42 2.68
CA GLY A 94 -20.57 11.79 3.33
C GLY A 94 -20.34 12.49 4.67
N ASP A 95 -19.33 12.05 5.44
CA ASP A 95 -18.95 12.71 6.69
C ASP A 95 -18.33 14.09 6.43
N LEU A 96 -17.44 14.21 5.43
CA LEU A 96 -16.87 15.51 5.02
C LEU A 96 -17.95 16.51 4.55
N LEU A 97 -18.94 16.05 3.77
CA LEU A 97 -20.02 16.90 3.28
C LEU A 97 -20.99 17.29 4.41
N LYS A 98 -21.29 16.37 5.35
CA LYS A 98 -22.08 16.65 6.55
C LYS A 98 -21.36 17.62 7.48
N ASN A 99 -20.06 17.47 7.72
CA ASN A 99 -19.30 18.37 8.59
C ASN A 99 -19.09 19.75 7.95
N GLY A 100 -18.81 19.81 6.64
CA GLY A 100 -18.62 21.07 5.91
C GLY A 100 -19.90 21.90 5.81
N THR A 101 -21.04 21.26 5.55
CA THR A 101 -22.35 21.95 5.54
C THR A 101 -22.83 22.30 6.95
N ALA A 102 -22.58 21.46 7.96
CA ALA A 102 -22.92 21.78 9.34
C ALA A 102 -22.10 22.96 9.88
N SER A 103 -20.80 23.06 9.56
CA SER A 103 -19.98 24.21 9.94
C SER A 103 -20.36 25.50 9.22
N ASP A 104 -20.75 25.41 7.95
CA ASP A 104 -21.14 26.56 7.13
C ASP A 104 -22.52 27.12 7.53
N VAL A 105 -23.48 26.23 7.86
CA VAL A 105 -24.81 26.62 8.38
C VAL A 105 -24.73 27.14 9.82
N LEU A 106 -23.84 26.62 10.67
CA LEU A 106 -23.59 27.20 12.01
C LEU A 106 -22.91 28.58 11.93
N GLY A 107 -21.99 28.80 10.98
CA GLY A 107 -21.36 30.09 10.76
C GLY A 107 -22.34 31.14 10.23
N THR A 108 -23.18 30.75 9.27
CA THR A 108 -24.21 31.63 8.67
C THR A 108 -25.29 32.01 9.68
N THR A 109 -25.73 31.08 10.54
CA THR A 109 -26.73 31.39 11.58
C THR A 109 -26.14 32.20 12.74
N ALA A 110 -24.84 32.08 13.05
CA ALA A 110 -24.18 32.94 14.03
C ALA A 110 -24.02 34.40 13.55
N ASP A 111 -23.78 34.62 12.25
CA ASP A 111 -23.64 35.96 11.67
C ASP A 111 -24.98 36.73 11.64
N ILE A 112 -26.08 36.03 11.35
CA ILE A 112 -27.45 36.60 11.33
C ILE A 112 -27.94 37.00 12.74
N LEU A 113 -27.37 36.42 13.80
CA LEU A 113 -27.77 36.72 15.18
C LEU A 113 -26.99 37.88 15.82
N THR A 114 -26.13 38.59 15.08
CA THR A 114 -25.51 39.82 15.59
C THR A 114 -26.52 40.99 15.51
N PRO A 115 -27.01 41.54 16.63
CA PRO A 115 -28.11 42.52 16.66
C PRO A 115 -27.73 43.93 16.15
N THR A 116 -26.65 44.08 15.39
CA THR A 116 -26.09 45.39 15.02
C THR A 116 -26.64 45.99 13.73
N THR A 117 -27.32 45.22 12.86
CA THR A 117 -27.83 45.74 11.58
C THR A 117 -29.23 46.39 11.66
N ILE A 118 -29.95 46.22 12.77
CA ILE A 118 -31.29 46.83 12.95
C ILE A 118 -31.19 48.29 13.43
N ALA A 119 -30.05 48.71 13.98
CA ALA A 119 -29.88 50.07 14.50
C ALA A 119 -29.62 51.13 13.41
N GLU A 120 -29.12 50.76 12.23
CA GLU A 120 -28.74 51.73 11.19
C GLU A 120 -29.93 52.18 10.32
N VAL A 121 -30.99 51.37 10.21
CA VAL A 121 -32.20 51.70 9.43
C VAL A 121 -33.21 52.54 10.22
N ALA A 122 -33.13 52.60 11.55
CA ALA A 122 -34.06 53.38 12.38
C ALA A 122 -33.64 54.86 12.58
N GLY A 123 -32.46 55.27 12.13
CA GLY A 123 -31.92 56.63 12.35
C GLY A 123 -32.11 57.62 11.21
N SER A 124 -32.79 57.25 10.12
CA SER A 124 -32.99 58.11 8.95
C SER A 124 -34.45 58.10 8.49
N ALA A 125 -35.33 58.68 9.28
CA ALA A 125 -36.67 59.13 8.87
C ALA A 125 -37.08 60.35 9.68
#